data_AF-A0A841CVG1-F1
#
_entry.id   AF-A0A841CVG1-F1
#
_cell.length_a   1.000
_cell.length_b   1.000
_cell.length_c   1.000
_cell.angle_alpha   90.00
_cell.angle_beta   90.00
_cell.angle_gamma   90.00
#
_symmetry.space_group_name_H-M   'P 1'
#
loop_
_entity.id
_entity.type
_entity.pdbx_description
1 polymer ?
#
loop_
_entity_poly.entity_id
_entity_poly.type
_entity_poly.pdbx_seq_one_letter_code
_entity_poly.pdbx_strand_id
1 'polypeptide(L)' 'MADRTGQYTAVVDNYLNFIYNPKLAAPAPTSWQDLLDPRFKGRLQYSTPGQAGDGTAVLLQLKHVYGD' A
#
# COMPACT_ATOMS: atom_id res chain seq x y z
N MET A 1 2.19 19.73 12.38
CA MET A 1 2.50 21.10 11.90
C MET A 1 1.30 21.59 11.11
N ALA A 2 0.91 22.86 11.25
CA ALA A 2 -0.15 23.43 10.43
C ALA A 2 0.29 23.41 8.96
N ASP A 3 -0.67 23.24 8.05
CA ASP A 3 -0.40 23.30 6.61
C ASP A 3 0.18 24.68 6.24
N ARG A 4 0.74 24.81 5.03
CA ARG A 4 1.44 26.02 4.59
C ARG A 4 0.56 27.28 4.61
N THR A 5 -0.76 27.12 4.65
CA THR A 5 -1.74 28.22 4.69
C THR A 5 -2.38 28.45 6.08
N GLY A 6 -2.14 27.56 7.04
CA GLY A 6 -2.72 27.63 8.39
C GLY A 6 -4.22 27.31 8.47
N GLN A 7 -4.81 26.77 7.41
CA GLN A 7 -6.22 26.38 7.36
C GLN A 7 -6.49 25.01 7.98
N TYR A 8 -5.47 24.15 8.03
CA TYR A 8 -5.58 22.79 8.54
C TYR A 8 -4.37 22.44 9.42
N THR A 9 -4.58 21.56 10.39
CA THR A 9 -3.50 20.94 11.15
C THR A 9 -3.67 19.43 11.15
N ALA A 10 -2.55 18.71 11.01
CA ALA A 10 -2.55 17.27 11.25
C ALA A 10 -2.89 17.01 12.73
N VAL A 11 -3.76 16.02 12.96
CA VAL A 11 -4.14 15.58 14.31
C VAL A 11 -3.43 14.28 14.67
N VAL A 12 -3.29 13.36 13.71
CA VAL A 12 -2.64 12.06 13.88
C VAL A 12 -1.91 11.69 12.60
N ASP A 13 -0.72 11.12 12.74
CA ASP A 13 0.05 10.57 11.62
C ASP A 13 -0.53 9.22 11.18
N ASN A 14 -0.51 8.95 9.87
CA ASN A 14 -0.96 7.69 9.31
C ASN A 14 -0.08 7.28 8.12
N TYR A 15 -0.01 5.99 7.85
CA TYR A 15 0.87 5.40 6.85
C TYR A 15 0.18 4.30 6.06
N LEU A 16 0.57 4.15 4.79
CA LEU A 16 0.24 2.97 3.99
C LEU A 16 0.87 1.74 4.66
N ASN A 17 0.06 0.70 4.86
CA ASN A 17 0.51 -0.57 5.42
C ASN A 17 -0.02 -1.75 4.59
N PHE A 18 0.64 -2.89 4.72
CA PHE A 18 0.23 -4.16 4.11
C PHE A 18 0.00 -5.21 5.18
N ILE A 19 -0.91 -6.14 4.90
CA ILE A 19 -1.20 -7.28 5.77
C ILE A 19 -1.02 -8.58 5.01
N TYR A 20 -0.65 -9.64 5.72
CA TYR A 20 -0.58 -10.99 5.18
C TYR A 20 -1.00 -12.02 6.23
N ASN A 21 -1.40 -13.21 5.79
CA ASN A 21 -1.67 -14.33 6.68
C ASN A 21 -0.38 -15.15 6.87
N PRO A 22 0.23 -15.18 8.07
CA PRO A 22 1.52 -15.85 8.28
C PRO A 22 1.45 -17.37 8.19
N LYS A 23 0.25 -17.96 8.29
CA LYS A 23 0.05 -19.41 8.09
C LYS A 23 -0.02 -19.80 6.61
N LEU A 24 -0.35 -18.85 5.72
CA LEU A 24 -0.59 -19.12 4.30
C LEU A 24 0.49 -18.51 3.39
N ALA A 25 1.08 -17.39 3.78
CA ALA A 25 2.17 -16.73 3.05
C ALA A 25 3.49 -17.00 3.76
N ALA A 26 3.98 -18.23 3.65
CA ALA A 26 5.26 -18.68 4.21
C ALA A 26 6.18 -19.15 3.06
N PRO A 27 7.35 -18.52 2.83
CA PRO A 27 7.84 -17.33 3.52
C PRO A 27 6.99 -16.09 3.23
N ALA A 28 7.01 -15.12 4.16
CA ALA A 28 6.37 -13.82 3.98
C ALA A 28 7.01 -13.09 2.78
N PRO A 29 6.23 -12.36 1.98
CA PRO A 29 6.79 -11.52 0.92
C PRO A 29 7.59 -10.38 1.54
N THR A 30 8.80 -10.16 1.04
CA THR A 30 9.76 -9.13 1.49
C THR A 30 10.07 -8.12 0.40
N SER A 31 9.69 -8.41 -0.85
CA SER A 31 9.84 -7.54 -1.99
C SER A 31 8.54 -7.46 -2.80
N TRP A 32 8.40 -6.42 -3.63
CA TRP A 32 7.30 -6.33 -4.60
C TRP A 32 7.33 -7.47 -5.62
N GLN A 33 8.52 -7.99 -5.95
CA GLN A 33 8.67 -9.11 -6.87
C GLN A 33 8.12 -10.41 -6.28
N ASP A 34 8.20 -10.59 -4.96
CA ASP A 34 7.67 -11.77 -4.28
C ASP A 34 6.14 -11.88 -4.42
N LEU A 35 5.45 -10.74 -4.61
CA LEU A 35 4.00 -10.69 -4.83
C LEU A 35 3.60 -11.23 -6.22
N LEU A 36 4.54 -11.35 -7.15
CA LEU A 36 4.30 -11.90 -8.49
C LEU A 36 4.48 -13.42 -8.54
N ASP A 37 4.88 -14.05 -7.44
CA ASP A 37 5.03 -15.50 -7.35
C ASP A 37 3.69 -16.21 -7.68
N PRO A 38 3.70 -17.27 -8.51
CA PRO A 38 2.49 -18.03 -8.85
C PRO A 38 1.66 -18.50 -7.66
N ARG A 39 2.27 -18.71 -6.48
CA ARG A 39 1.57 -19.09 -5.23
C ARG A 39 0.52 -18.08 -4.79
N PHE A 40 0.65 -16.82 -5.23
CA PHE A 40 -0.25 -15.73 -4.90
C PHE A 40 -1.33 -15.47 -5.96
N LYS A 41 -1.35 -16.23 -7.06
CA LYS A 41 -2.35 -16.08 -8.13
C LYS A 41 -3.77 -16.23 -7.58
N GLY A 42 -4.57 -15.17 -7.72
CA GLY A 42 -5.95 -15.11 -7.21
C GLY A 42 -6.07 -14.96 -5.69
N ARG A 43 -4.97 -14.65 -4.99
CA ARG A 43 -4.91 -14.56 -3.52
C ARG A 43 -4.34 -13.22 -3.02
N LEU A 44 -4.12 -12.26 -3.92
CA LEU A 44 -3.74 -10.89 -3.61
C LEU A 44 -4.89 -9.96 -3.92
N GLN A 45 -5.13 -9.01 -3.02
CA GLN A 45 -6.15 -7.99 -3.18
C GLN A 45 -5.67 -6.70 -2.53
N TYR A 46 -5.92 -5.59 -3.20
CA TYR A 46 -5.86 -4.26 -2.61
C TYR A 46 -7.14 -3.51 -3.02
N SER A 47 -7.46 -2.44 -2.30
CA SER A 47 -8.71 -1.70 -2.53
C SER A 47 -8.66 -0.85 -3.80
N THR A 48 -9.83 -0.49 -4.33
CA THR A 48 -9.96 0.20 -5.63
C THR A 48 -9.32 1.59 -5.61
N PRO A 49 -8.31 1.87 -6.47
CA PRO A 49 -7.72 3.21 -6.60
C PRO A 49 -8.77 4.28 -6.97
N GLY A 50 -8.66 5.46 -6.35
CA GLY A 50 -9.59 6.57 -6.55
C GLY A 50 -10.90 6.47 -5.78
N GLN A 51 -11.23 5.30 -5.22
CA GLN A 51 -12.42 5.08 -4.37
C GLN A 51 -12.03 4.86 -2.90
N ALA A 52 -10.93 4.15 -2.66
CA ALA A 52 -10.38 3.92 -1.33
C ALA A 52 -9.02 4.61 -1.17
N GLY A 53 -8.82 5.29 -0.04
CA GLY A 53 -7.57 6.00 0.28
C GLY A 53 -6.34 5.11 0.17
N ASP A 54 -6.38 3.93 0.81
CA ASP A 54 -5.27 2.96 0.77
C ASP A 54 -5.03 2.40 -0.64
N GLY A 55 -6.09 2.20 -1.42
CA GLY A 55 -5.98 1.75 -2.81
C GLY A 55 -5.26 2.76 -3.69
N THR A 56 -5.59 4.05 -3.51
CA THR A 56 -4.87 5.15 -4.14
C THR A 56 -3.43 5.23 -3.66
N ALA A 57 -3.18 5.05 -2.36
CA ALA A 57 -1.83 5.06 -1.80
C ALA A 57 -0.95 3.93 -2.38
N VAL A 58 -1.50 2.71 -2.56
CA VAL A 58 -0.79 1.61 -3.25
C VAL A 58 -0.42 1.99 -4.69
N LEU A 59 -1.35 2.58 -5.44
CA LEU A 59 -1.07 3.03 -6.81
C LEU A 59 0.04 4.09 -6.85
N LEU A 60 -0.04 5.10 -5.99
CA LEU A 60 0.98 6.15 -5.90
C LEU A 60 2.35 5.59 -5.50
N GLN A 61 2.37 4.65 -4.55
CA GLN A 61 3.60 3.97 -4.14
C GLN A 61 4.23 3.21 -5.31
N LEU A 62 3.43 2.44 -6.07
CA LEU A 62 3.92 1.71 -7.24
C LEU A 62 4.43 2.66 -8.33
N LYS A 63 3.75 3.78 -8.58
CA LYS A 63 4.24 4.83 -9.50
C LYS A 63 5.55 5.45 -9.00
N HIS A 64 5.72 5.63 -7.69
CA HIS A 64 6.96 6.17 -7.13
C HIS A 64 8.15 5.21 -7.27
N VAL A 65 7.93 3.91 -7.08
CA VAL A 65 9.03 2.92 -7.13
C VAL A 65 9.30 2.34 -8.51
N TYR A 66 8.33 2.35 -9.42
CA TYR A 66 8.43 1.74 -10.76
C TYR A 66 8.04 2.64 -11.92
N GLY A 67 7.51 3.83 -11.65
CA GLY A 67 7.15 4.77 -12.70
C GLY A 67 8.32 5.64 -13.11
N ASP A 68 8.39 5.97 -14.40
CA ASP A 68 9.24 7.04 -14.93
C ASP A 68 8.90 8.42 -14.33
#